data_AF-A0A6A5BZM4-F1
#
_entry.id   AF-A0A6A5BZM4-F1
#
_cell.length_a   1.000
_cell.length_b   1.000
_cell.length_c   1.000
_cell.angle_alpha   90.00
_cell.angle_beta   90.00
_cell.angle_gamma   90.00
#
_symmetry.space_group_name_H-M   'P 1'
#
loop_
_entity.id
_entity.type
_entity.pdbx_description
1 polymer ?
#
loop_
_entity_poly.entity_id
_entity_poly.type
_entity_poly.pdbx_seq_one_letter_code
_entity_poly.pdbx_strand_id
1 'polypeptide(L)'
;MNTTTTAYGMPIPSGSGFALSPIPNPLVDQYISIEDSMNQLSVFVPQYHSQTLVVHSLQEQVNQQRQVLQSVSSQVLKEKKSVEKLYQPSISNFFSKALDKHGFEKKIEKEQLEYKALLEKEHQAKYQLEQLEAQLMQAQSIQTSLHQHVQSYETKKRELESCIDRMMIAANLPPHHIIPQTQQELFMNQNKKQQIVCYLSQYKAGLTNLQQAYSLLQSCYQRLSEAKNLATADLFMNGGIANMYVDSMKYENLNRANDDAKKAKMFIAEAVRQCPPLASQPLFVAKVTQGDFVFDVFFDNIIADYIVREKIRKSKEAMSESIQQLTITLNWLQMTCIPQIERDLQEVDQLIASLSTTLQQERMAIVMQALHQKSSQQSQLPVISLGVPNCPSQVTPTLVDFSTHQPSSDLAASVLRLETTWEPAVL
;
A
#
# COMPACT_ATOMS: atom_id res chain seq x y z
N MET A 1 -19.81 17.49 24.50
CA MET A 1 -21.17 18.07 24.37
C MET A 1 -22.02 17.04 23.66
N ASN A 2 -22.87 16.34 24.42
CA ASN A 2 -23.70 15.24 23.91
C ASN A 2 -24.92 15.84 23.22
N THR A 3 -24.97 15.76 21.89
CA THR A 3 -26.19 16.03 21.12
C THR A 3 -26.92 14.72 20.92
N THR A 4 -27.95 14.51 21.73
CA THR A 4 -28.95 13.45 21.59
C THR A 4 -29.73 13.72 20.30
N THR A 5 -29.39 13.01 19.21
CA THR A 5 -30.17 13.03 17.98
C THR A 5 -31.41 12.17 18.20
N THR A 6 -32.51 12.82 18.57
CA THR A 6 -33.84 12.24 18.61
C THR A 6 -34.24 11.87 17.18
N ALA A 7 -34.19 10.58 16.85
CA ALA A 7 -34.68 10.05 15.58
C ALA A 7 -36.18 10.37 15.44
N TYR A 8 -36.51 11.28 14.52
CA TYR A 8 -37.87 11.49 14.06
C TYR A 8 -38.31 10.25 13.28
N GLY A 9 -38.87 9.27 14.00
CA GLY A 9 -39.71 8.24 13.41
C GLY A 9 -41.00 8.90 12.94
N MET A 10 -41.04 9.34 11.69
CA MET A 10 -42.29 9.73 11.04
C MET A 10 -43.22 8.50 11.04
N PRO A 11 -44.43 8.58 11.61
CA PRO A 11 -45.38 7.49 11.55
C PRO A 11 -45.72 7.23 10.08
N ILE A 12 -45.43 6.02 9.61
CA ILE A 12 -45.81 5.53 8.29
C ILE A 12 -47.34 5.67 8.19
N PRO A 13 -47.89 6.43 7.23
CA PRO A 13 -49.33 6.63 7.11
C PRO A 13 -50.02 5.29 6.86
N SER A 14 -50.75 4.80 7.86
CA SER A 14 -51.40 3.50 7.91
C SER A 14 -52.73 3.43 7.11
N GLY A 15 -52.85 4.20 6.03
CA GLY A 15 -54.15 4.45 5.39
C GLY A 15 -54.09 4.59 3.87
N SER A 16 -53.65 3.54 3.16
CA SER A 16 -54.04 3.27 1.77
C SER A 16 -53.47 1.91 1.36
N GLY A 17 -54.34 0.92 1.18
CA GLY A 17 -53.97 -0.45 0.86
C GLY A 17 -53.43 -0.57 -0.56
N PHE A 18 -52.14 -0.29 -0.75
CA PHE A 18 -51.42 -0.73 -1.93
C PHE A 18 -51.08 -2.22 -1.76
N ALA A 19 -51.77 -3.06 -2.53
CA ALA A 19 -51.47 -4.48 -2.67
C ALA A 19 -50.15 -4.65 -3.44
N LEU A 20 -49.09 -5.03 -2.74
CA LEU A 20 -47.81 -5.39 -3.34
C LEU A 20 -47.90 -6.77 -3.98
N SER A 21 -47.20 -6.93 -5.09
CA SER A 21 -47.13 -8.19 -5.83
C SER A 21 -46.03 -9.10 -5.24
N PRO A 22 -46.16 -10.44 -5.27
CA PRO A 22 -45.15 -11.35 -4.73
C PRO A 22 -43.87 -11.36 -5.58
N ILE A 23 -42.71 -11.29 -4.93
CA ILE A 23 -41.41 -11.29 -5.61
C ILE A 23 -41.07 -12.72 -6.13
N PRO A 24 -40.62 -12.87 -7.38
CA PRO A 24 -40.17 -14.16 -7.93
C PRO A 24 -38.95 -14.77 -7.21
N ASN A 25 -39.01 -16.06 -6.82
CA ASN A 25 -37.89 -16.80 -6.19
C ASN A 25 -36.55 -16.70 -6.96
N PRO A 26 -36.52 -16.79 -8.31
CA PRO A 26 -35.26 -16.69 -9.05
C PRO A 26 -34.52 -15.36 -8.83
N LEU A 27 -35.23 -14.27 -8.49
CA LEU A 27 -34.59 -12.98 -8.18
C LEU A 27 -33.93 -13.00 -6.79
N VAL A 28 -34.49 -13.74 -5.84
CA VAL A 28 -33.91 -13.91 -4.50
C VAL A 28 -32.64 -14.75 -4.58
N ASP A 29 -32.66 -15.85 -5.31
CA ASP A 29 -31.47 -16.69 -5.52
C ASP A 29 -30.37 -15.93 -6.26
N GLN A 30 -30.75 -15.13 -7.27
CA GLN A 30 -29.84 -14.23 -7.97
C GLN A 30 -29.23 -13.19 -7.02
N TYR A 31 -30.02 -12.59 -6.13
CA TYR A 31 -29.55 -11.62 -5.14
C TYR A 31 -28.47 -12.22 -4.23
N ILE A 32 -28.74 -13.39 -3.63
CA ILE A 32 -27.80 -14.08 -2.73
C ILE A 32 -26.50 -14.40 -3.47
N SER A 33 -26.59 -14.94 -4.69
CA SER A 33 -25.42 -15.27 -5.51
C SER A 33 -24.56 -14.04 -5.85
N ILE A 34 -25.18 -12.89 -6.13
CA ILE A 34 -24.47 -11.64 -6.40
C ILE A 34 -23.79 -11.13 -5.11
N GLU A 35 -24.49 -11.16 -3.98
CA GLU A 35 -23.95 -10.71 -2.69
C GLU A 35 -22.73 -11.54 -2.26
N ASP A 36 -22.80 -12.87 -2.38
CA ASP A 36 -21.66 -13.76 -2.11
C ASP A 36 -20.46 -13.44 -3.01
N SER A 37 -20.71 -13.23 -4.31
CA SER A 37 -19.66 -12.85 -5.27
C SER A 37 -19.03 -11.50 -4.94
N MET A 38 -19.84 -10.51 -4.53
CA MET A 38 -19.36 -9.19 -4.11
C MET A 38 -18.50 -9.28 -2.85
N ASN A 39 -18.90 -10.07 -1.86
CA ASN A 39 -18.16 -10.25 -0.62
C ASN A 39 -16.77 -10.85 -0.90
N GLN A 40 -16.68 -11.86 -1.77
CA GLN A 40 -15.40 -12.45 -2.19
C GLN A 40 -14.50 -11.44 -2.92
N LEU A 41 -15.08 -10.60 -3.79
CA LEU A 41 -14.32 -9.61 -4.57
C LEU A 41 -13.94 -8.35 -3.78
N SER A 42 -14.64 -8.05 -2.69
CA SER A 42 -14.46 -6.82 -1.92
C SER A 42 -13.05 -6.66 -1.34
N VAL A 43 -12.34 -7.77 -1.10
CA VAL A 43 -10.96 -7.78 -0.57
C VAL A 43 -9.96 -7.14 -1.53
N PHE A 44 -10.22 -7.14 -2.83
CA PHE A 44 -9.30 -6.63 -3.86
C PHE A 44 -9.33 -5.10 -3.99
N VAL A 45 -10.41 -4.44 -3.59
CA VAL A 45 -10.56 -2.97 -3.66
C VAL A 45 -9.46 -2.23 -2.87
N PRO A 46 -9.25 -2.51 -1.56
CA PRO A 46 -8.16 -1.86 -0.82
C PRO A 46 -6.78 -2.27 -1.32
N GLN A 47 -6.60 -3.51 -1.79
CA GLN A 47 -5.33 -3.99 -2.36
C GLN A 47 -4.97 -3.21 -3.63
N TYR A 48 -5.93 -3.00 -4.53
CA TYR A 48 -5.73 -2.21 -5.74
C TYR A 48 -5.33 -0.76 -5.43
N HIS A 49 -6.00 -0.13 -4.45
CA HIS A 49 -5.66 1.23 -4.04
C HIS A 49 -4.25 1.31 -3.46
N SER A 50 -3.90 0.40 -2.55
CA SER A 50 -2.55 0.31 -1.98
C SER A 50 -1.48 0.12 -3.06
N GLN A 51 -1.71 -0.81 -3.99
CA GLN A 51 -0.80 -1.09 -5.10
C GLN A 51 -0.63 0.12 -6.03
N THR A 52 -1.68 0.91 -6.23
CA THR A 52 -1.63 2.15 -7.03
C THR A 52 -0.68 3.18 -6.41
N LEU A 53 -0.66 3.31 -5.09
CA LEU A 53 0.29 4.17 -4.38
C LEU A 53 1.74 3.67 -4.54
N VAL A 54 1.95 2.34 -4.48
CA VAL A 54 3.26 1.72 -4.71
C VAL A 54 3.77 2.04 -6.12
N VAL A 55 2.95 1.81 -7.15
CA VAL A 55 3.30 2.11 -8.56
C VAL A 55 3.65 3.58 -8.73
N HIS A 56 2.85 4.50 -8.18
CA HIS A 56 3.15 5.94 -8.24
C HIS A 56 4.51 6.26 -7.60
N SER A 57 4.78 5.72 -6.41
CA SER A 57 6.04 5.96 -5.70
C SER A 57 7.26 5.42 -6.45
N LEU A 58 7.17 4.23 -7.05
CA LEU A 58 8.24 3.65 -7.86
C LEU A 58 8.46 4.45 -9.14
N GLN A 59 7.40 4.96 -9.76
CA GLN A 59 7.51 5.83 -10.93
C GLN A 59 8.27 7.11 -10.62
N GLU A 60 8.02 7.74 -9.47
CA GLU A 60 8.78 8.90 -8.99
C GLU A 60 10.26 8.55 -8.78
N GLN A 61 10.56 7.42 -8.12
CA GLN A 61 11.93 6.97 -7.88
C GLN A 61 12.69 6.68 -9.19
N VAL A 62 12.07 6.00 -10.15
CA VAL A 62 12.62 5.78 -11.49
C VAL A 62 12.93 7.10 -12.18
N ASN A 63 12.01 8.07 -12.12
CA ASN A 63 12.22 9.38 -12.74
C ASN A 63 13.39 10.15 -12.09
N GLN A 64 13.50 10.13 -10.76
CA GLN A 64 14.62 10.73 -10.03
C GLN A 64 15.94 10.05 -10.38
N GLN A 65 15.99 8.72 -10.41
CA GLN A 65 17.20 7.97 -10.72
C GLN A 65 17.66 8.18 -12.16
N ARG A 66 16.72 8.32 -13.12
CA ARG A 66 17.04 8.70 -14.51
C ARG A 66 17.73 10.07 -14.59
N GLN A 67 17.27 11.04 -13.81
CA GLN A 67 17.92 12.36 -13.73
C GLN A 67 19.34 12.26 -13.15
N VAL A 68 19.52 11.45 -12.11
CA VAL A 68 20.85 11.18 -11.52
C VAL A 68 21.78 10.56 -12.57
N LEU A 69 21.34 9.49 -13.25
CA LEU A 69 22.13 8.84 -14.30
C LEU A 69 22.50 9.82 -15.41
N GLN A 70 21.54 10.61 -15.92
CA GLN A 70 21.81 11.63 -16.94
C GLN A 70 22.87 12.65 -16.48
N SER A 71 22.80 13.10 -15.23
CA SER A 71 23.77 14.04 -14.67
C SER A 71 25.17 13.42 -14.56
N VAL A 72 25.30 12.19 -14.08
CA VAL A 72 26.58 11.48 -13.93
C VAL A 72 27.18 11.15 -15.30
N SER A 73 26.40 10.64 -16.25
CA SER A 73 26.85 10.40 -17.63
C SER A 73 27.37 11.68 -18.29
N SER A 74 26.74 12.83 -18.03
CA SER A 74 27.24 14.11 -18.54
C SER A 74 28.58 14.52 -17.93
N GLN A 75 28.83 14.18 -16.66
CA GLN A 75 30.11 14.40 -15.99
C GLN A 75 31.20 13.46 -16.51
N VAL A 76 30.88 12.17 -16.69
CA VAL A 76 31.76 11.17 -17.30
C VAL A 76 32.23 11.63 -18.68
N LEU A 77 31.32 12.17 -19.51
CA LEU A 77 31.66 12.70 -20.83
C LEU A 77 32.58 13.93 -20.79
N LYS A 78 32.40 14.81 -19.80
CA LYS A 78 33.28 15.97 -19.60
C LYS A 78 34.68 15.51 -19.19
N GLU A 79 34.75 14.58 -18.24
CA GLU A 79 36.01 14.08 -17.70
C GLU A 79 36.79 13.26 -18.73
N LYS A 80 36.10 12.43 -19.50
CA LYS A 80 36.68 11.72 -20.65
C LYS A 80 37.35 12.70 -21.63
N LYS A 81 36.69 13.82 -21.94
CA LYS A 81 37.26 14.86 -22.83
C LYS A 81 38.46 15.57 -22.20
N SER A 82 38.47 15.77 -20.87
CA SER A 82 39.64 16.32 -20.15
C SER A 82 40.84 15.39 -20.24
N VAL A 83 40.63 14.09 -19.97
CA VAL A 83 41.65 13.05 -20.10
C VAL A 83 42.17 12.98 -21.55
N GLU A 84 41.29 12.94 -22.55
CA GLU A 84 41.69 12.91 -23.97
C GLU A 84 42.52 14.14 -24.39
N LYS A 85 42.19 15.34 -23.89
CA LYS A 85 42.98 16.55 -24.15
C LYS A 85 44.40 16.46 -23.59
N LEU A 86 44.60 15.81 -22.45
CA LEU A 86 45.94 15.60 -21.88
C LEU A 86 46.78 14.66 -22.75
N TYR A 87 46.15 13.72 -23.45
CA TYR A 87 46.82 12.81 -24.40
C TYR A 87 47.08 13.43 -25.78
N GLN A 88 46.52 14.59 -26.12
CA GLN A 88 46.75 15.20 -27.42
C GLN A 88 48.21 15.67 -27.57
N PRO A 89 48.89 15.36 -28.70
CA PRO A 89 50.31 15.64 -28.88
C PRO A 89 50.70 17.11 -28.67
N SER A 90 49.85 18.05 -29.11
CA SER A 90 50.11 19.49 -28.98
C SER A 90 50.19 19.96 -27.52
N ILE A 91 49.39 19.38 -26.63
CA ILE A 91 49.33 19.76 -25.21
C ILE A 91 50.37 18.98 -24.41
N SER A 92 50.53 17.68 -24.70
CA SER A 92 51.57 16.85 -24.10
C SER A 92 52.98 17.41 -24.36
N ASN A 93 53.27 17.86 -25.59
CA ASN A 93 54.55 18.47 -25.94
C ASN A 93 54.79 19.84 -25.29
N PHE A 94 53.72 20.57 -24.95
CA PHE A 94 53.80 21.86 -24.26
C PHE A 94 54.05 21.66 -22.76
N PHE A 95 53.28 20.78 -22.11
CA PHE A 95 53.41 20.51 -20.69
C PHE A 95 54.70 19.76 -20.35
N SER A 96 55.18 18.85 -21.20
CA SER A 96 56.46 18.17 -20.99
C SER A 96 57.69 19.09 -21.11
N LYS A 97 57.54 20.27 -21.75
CA LYS A 97 58.59 21.29 -21.83
C LYS A 97 58.49 22.35 -20.72
N ALA A 98 57.30 22.56 -20.14
CA ALA A 98 57.03 23.63 -19.18
C ALA A 98 56.87 23.15 -17.73
N LEU A 99 56.44 21.91 -17.51
CA LEU A 99 56.32 21.26 -16.20
C LEU A 99 57.35 20.11 -16.11
N ASP A 100 57.91 19.90 -14.91
CA ASP A 100 58.67 18.69 -14.62
C ASP A 100 57.85 17.44 -15.00
N LYS A 101 58.49 16.46 -15.67
CA LYS A 101 57.84 15.22 -16.13
C LYS A 101 56.98 14.56 -15.04
N HIS A 102 57.47 14.58 -13.80
CA HIS A 102 56.78 14.00 -12.65
C HIS A 102 55.46 14.72 -12.29
N GLY A 103 55.37 16.04 -12.51
CA GLY A 103 54.13 16.79 -12.26
C GLY A 103 53.06 16.51 -13.31
N PHE A 104 53.46 16.30 -14.56
CA PHE A 104 52.55 15.96 -15.66
C PHE A 104 51.99 14.54 -15.50
N GLU A 105 52.82 13.55 -15.18
CA GLU A 105 52.38 12.17 -14.91
C GLU A 105 51.37 12.13 -13.76
N LYS A 106 51.67 12.83 -12.65
CA LYS A 106 50.76 12.91 -11.49
C LYS A 106 49.41 13.54 -11.85
N LYS A 107 49.39 14.52 -12.76
CA LYS A 107 48.13 15.13 -13.23
C LYS A 107 47.31 14.17 -14.08
N ILE A 108 47.95 13.45 -15.01
CA ILE A 108 47.28 12.42 -15.82
C ILE A 108 46.69 11.34 -14.91
N GLU A 109 47.47 10.84 -13.95
CA GLU A 109 47.02 9.82 -13.01
C GLU A 109 45.81 10.30 -12.20
N LYS A 110 45.84 11.55 -11.72
CA LYS A 110 44.70 12.15 -11.00
C LYS A 110 43.43 12.19 -11.86
N GLU A 111 43.51 12.69 -13.09
CA GLU A 111 42.33 12.82 -13.96
C GLU A 111 41.82 11.44 -14.41
N GLN A 112 42.71 10.45 -14.59
CA GLN A 112 42.30 9.06 -14.81
C GLN A 112 41.57 8.46 -13.61
N LEU A 113 42.02 8.73 -12.38
CA LEU A 113 41.35 8.28 -11.17
C LEU A 113 39.97 8.94 -11.02
N GLU A 114 39.87 10.24 -11.26
CA GLU A 114 38.61 10.98 -11.27
C GLU A 114 37.65 10.41 -12.34
N TYR A 115 38.13 10.13 -13.55
CA TYR A 115 37.36 9.48 -14.61
C TYR A 115 36.86 8.09 -14.21
N LYS A 116 37.74 7.23 -13.66
CA LYS A 116 37.38 5.87 -13.21
C LYS A 116 36.32 5.92 -12.11
N ALA A 117 36.45 6.82 -11.14
CA ALA A 117 35.49 6.99 -10.06
C ALA A 117 34.12 7.44 -10.59
N LEU A 118 34.08 8.34 -11.59
CA LEU A 118 32.83 8.74 -12.24
C LEU A 118 32.20 7.60 -13.06
N LEU A 119 33.00 6.79 -13.74
CA LEU A 119 32.54 5.62 -14.48
C LEU A 119 31.89 4.58 -13.55
N GLU A 120 32.50 4.31 -12.40
CA GLU A 120 31.93 3.42 -11.39
C GLU A 120 30.60 3.95 -10.85
N LYS A 121 30.51 5.27 -10.57
CA LYS A 121 29.25 5.92 -10.19
C LYS A 121 28.17 5.81 -11.27
N GLU A 122 28.54 5.93 -12.55
CA GLU A 122 27.61 5.74 -13.66
C GLU A 122 27.09 4.30 -13.72
N HIS A 123 27.97 3.32 -13.59
CA HIS A 123 27.59 1.90 -13.53
C HIS A 123 26.66 1.61 -12.34
N GLN A 124 26.97 2.15 -11.16
CA GLN A 124 26.12 2.00 -9.98
C GLN A 124 24.73 2.64 -10.19
N ALA A 125 24.69 3.86 -10.74
CA ALA A 125 23.44 4.56 -11.01
C ALA A 125 22.57 3.81 -12.04
N LYS A 126 23.20 3.23 -13.08
CA LYS A 126 22.53 2.41 -14.09
C LYS A 126 21.96 1.13 -13.49
N TYR A 127 22.74 0.43 -12.68
CA TYR A 127 22.30 -0.80 -12.01
C TYR A 127 21.08 -0.55 -11.10
N GLN A 128 21.12 0.53 -10.30
CA GLN A 128 20.00 0.93 -9.47
C GLN A 128 18.75 1.26 -10.30
N LEU A 129 18.92 1.93 -11.45
CA LEU A 129 17.81 2.22 -12.35
C LEU A 129 17.17 0.94 -12.90
N GLU A 130 17.97 -0.02 -13.38
CA GLU A 130 17.48 -1.31 -13.86
C GLU A 130 16.68 -2.06 -12.78
N GLN A 131 17.15 -2.05 -11.53
CA GLN A 131 16.42 -2.64 -10.41
C GLN A 131 15.08 -1.96 -10.15
N LEU A 132 15.04 -0.63 -10.12
CA LEU A 132 13.80 0.13 -9.92
C LEU A 132 12.80 -0.08 -11.07
N GLU A 133 13.28 -0.16 -12.31
CA GLU A 133 12.45 -0.42 -13.48
C GLU A 133 11.84 -1.83 -13.45
N ALA A 134 12.61 -2.84 -13.01
CA ALA A 134 12.10 -4.20 -12.82
C ALA A 134 11.01 -4.25 -11.73
N GLN A 135 11.23 -3.58 -10.59
CA GLN A 135 10.23 -3.48 -9.52
C GLN A 135 8.96 -2.77 -9.99
N LEU A 136 9.10 -1.68 -10.73
CA LEU A 136 7.97 -0.94 -11.31
C LEU A 136 7.15 -1.82 -12.26
N MET A 137 7.81 -2.57 -13.14
CA MET A 137 7.16 -3.50 -14.07
C MET A 137 6.37 -4.57 -13.33
N GLN A 138 6.97 -5.19 -12.30
CA GLN A 138 6.29 -6.16 -11.44
C GLN A 138 5.08 -5.53 -10.75
N ALA A 139 5.25 -4.35 -10.16
CA ALA A 139 4.17 -3.64 -9.46
C ALA A 139 3.01 -3.28 -10.39
N GLN A 140 3.28 -2.89 -11.64
CA GLN A 140 2.28 -2.61 -12.67
C GLN A 140 1.52 -3.88 -13.10
N SER A 141 2.20 -5.02 -13.19
CA SER A 141 1.55 -6.30 -13.52
C SER A 141 0.53 -6.70 -12.45
N ILE A 142 0.89 -6.57 -11.16
CA ILE A 142 0.01 -6.81 -10.02
C ILE A 142 -1.17 -5.84 -10.02
N GLN A 143 -0.91 -4.55 -10.26
CA GLN A 143 -1.95 -3.53 -10.36
C GLN A 143 -2.97 -3.87 -11.45
N THR A 144 -2.50 -4.33 -12.62
CA THR A 144 -3.36 -4.72 -13.74
C THR A 144 -4.28 -5.88 -13.37
N SER A 145 -3.75 -6.91 -12.71
CA SER A 145 -4.55 -8.05 -12.24
C SER A 145 -5.58 -7.62 -11.19
N LEU A 146 -5.19 -6.80 -10.22
CA LEU A 146 -6.11 -6.28 -9.19
C LEU A 146 -7.21 -5.41 -9.80
N HIS A 147 -6.88 -4.62 -10.84
CA HIS A 147 -7.85 -3.78 -11.53
C HIS A 147 -9.00 -4.61 -12.13
N GLN A 148 -8.71 -5.78 -12.71
CA GLN A 148 -9.74 -6.68 -13.26
C GLN A 148 -10.72 -7.17 -12.19
N HIS A 149 -10.22 -7.49 -10.99
CA HIS A 149 -11.07 -7.87 -9.86
C HIS A 149 -11.93 -6.71 -9.38
N VAL A 150 -11.39 -5.48 -9.33
CA VAL A 150 -12.15 -4.28 -8.99
C VAL A 150 -13.24 -3.98 -10.03
N GLN A 151 -12.95 -4.12 -11.33
CA GLN A 151 -13.97 -3.98 -12.38
C GLN A 151 -15.08 -5.03 -12.26
N SER A 152 -14.71 -6.26 -11.89
CA SER A 152 -15.68 -7.34 -11.63
C SER A 152 -16.55 -7.00 -10.42
N TYR A 153 -15.96 -6.47 -9.34
CA TYR A 153 -16.67 -6.00 -8.16
C TYR A 153 -17.69 -4.90 -8.50
N GLU A 154 -17.28 -3.86 -9.23
CA GLU A 154 -18.16 -2.77 -9.65
C GLU A 154 -19.29 -3.24 -10.59
N THR A 155 -19.02 -4.26 -11.41
CA THR A 155 -20.04 -4.89 -12.24
C THR A 155 -21.05 -5.65 -11.39
N LYS A 156 -20.60 -6.44 -10.42
CA LYS A 156 -21.50 -7.14 -9.48
C LYS A 156 -22.31 -6.19 -8.62
N LYS A 157 -21.74 -5.05 -8.20
CA LYS A 157 -22.47 -3.99 -7.51
C LYS A 157 -23.63 -3.45 -8.36
N ARG A 158 -23.40 -3.15 -9.64
CA ARG A 158 -24.45 -2.72 -10.57
C ARG A 158 -25.50 -3.81 -10.82
N GLU A 159 -25.08 -5.08 -10.91
CA GLU A 159 -26.00 -6.21 -11.01
C GLU A 159 -26.89 -6.33 -9.76
N LEU A 160 -26.33 -6.10 -8.57
CA LEU A 160 -27.06 -6.11 -7.30
C LEU A 160 -28.10 -5.00 -7.25
N GLU A 161 -27.71 -3.77 -7.60
CA GLU A 161 -28.62 -2.61 -7.69
C GLU A 161 -29.76 -2.90 -8.66
N SER A 162 -29.44 -3.40 -9.86
CA SER A 162 -30.45 -3.79 -10.85
C SER A 162 -31.36 -4.95 -10.37
N CYS A 163 -30.81 -5.90 -9.61
CA CYS A 163 -31.59 -7.00 -9.03
C CYS A 163 -32.58 -6.47 -7.98
N ILE A 164 -32.13 -5.56 -7.11
CA ILE A 164 -32.99 -4.88 -6.14
C ILE A 164 -34.08 -4.10 -6.86
N ASP A 165 -33.75 -3.33 -7.90
CA ASP A 165 -34.74 -2.58 -8.68
C ASP A 165 -35.80 -3.50 -9.29
N ARG A 166 -35.40 -4.64 -9.86
CA ARG A 166 -36.33 -5.65 -10.38
C ARG A 166 -37.23 -6.21 -9.28
N MET A 167 -36.69 -6.48 -8.10
CA MET A 167 -37.49 -6.96 -6.95
C MET A 167 -38.48 -5.88 -6.48
N MET A 168 -38.08 -4.61 -6.47
CA MET A 168 -38.93 -3.48 -6.09
C MET A 168 -40.07 -3.26 -7.09
N ILE A 169 -39.77 -3.31 -8.40
CA ILE A 169 -40.77 -3.24 -9.48
C ILE A 169 -41.72 -4.43 -9.40
N ALA A 170 -41.18 -5.65 -9.26
CA ALA A 170 -41.99 -6.85 -9.13
C ALA A 170 -42.90 -6.82 -7.89
N ALA A 171 -42.52 -6.06 -6.86
CA ALA A 171 -43.33 -5.85 -5.67
C ALA A 171 -44.30 -4.66 -5.77
N ASN A 172 -44.30 -3.85 -6.84
CA ASN A 172 -45.04 -2.58 -6.92
C ASN A 172 -44.71 -1.60 -5.76
N LEU A 173 -43.46 -1.63 -5.25
CA LEU A 173 -43.02 -0.71 -4.21
C LEU A 173 -42.66 0.66 -4.83
N PRO A 174 -42.98 1.79 -4.17
CA PRO A 174 -42.55 3.10 -4.64
C PRO A 174 -41.02 3.16 -4.70
N PRO A 175 -40.41 3.64 -5.80
CA PRO A 175 -38.96 3.54 -6.06
C PRO A 175 -38.01 4.19 -5.05
N HIS A 176 -38.50 4.96 -4.06
CA HIS A 176 -37.66 5.96 -3.42
C HIS A 176 -37.62 6.07 -1.88
N HIS A 177 -38.39 5.34 -1.08
CA HIS A 177 -38.64 5.87 0.28
C HIS A 177 -38.07 5.20 1.55
N ILE A 178 -37.44 4.03 1.53
CA ILE A 178 -37.14 3.35 2.81
C ILE A 178 -35.65 3.02 3.06
N ILE A 179 -34.82 2.94 2.02
CA ILE A 179 -33.44 2.43 2.13
C ILE A 179 -32.30 3.49 2.03
N PRO A 180 -32.48 4.74 1.52
CA PRO A 180 -31.33 5.60 1.20
C PRO A 180 -30.41 5.94 2.37
N GLN A 181 -30.96 6.17 3.57
CA GLN A 181 -30.19 6.70 4.70
C GLN A 181 -29.23 5.65 5.27
N THR A 182 -29.71 4.48 5.69
CA THR A 182 -28.87 3.39 6.20
C THR A 182 -27.82 2.94 5.17
N GLN A 183 -28.21 2.89 3.89
CA GLN A 183 -27.28 2.54 2.80
C GLN A 183 -26.22 3.63 2.57
N GLN A 184 -26.60 4.91 2.61
CA GLN A 184 -25.67 6.04 2.49
C GLN A 184 -24.71 6.08 3.68
N GLU A 185 -25.20 5.90 4.90
CA GLU A 185 -24.37 5.83 6.11
C GLU A 185 -23.40 4.66 6.06
N LEU A 186 -23.85 3.48 5.61
CA LEU A 186 -22.99 2.31 5.41
C LEU A 186 -21.86 2.63 4.43
N PHE A 187 -22.19 3.23 3.29
CA PHE A 187 -21.20 3.64 2.29
C PHE A 187 -20.19 4.66 2.83
N MET A 188 -20.66 5.68 3.56
CA MET A 188 -19.79 6.68 4.18
C MET A 188 -18.83 6.04 5.20
N ASN A 189 -19.33 5.11 6.02
CA ASN A 189 -18.50 4.43 7.01
C ASN A 189 -17.52 3.42 6.37
N GLN A 190 -17.90 2.76 5.28
CA GLN A 190 -16.99 1.92 4.50
C GLN A 190 -15.83 2.74 3.90
N ASN A 191 -16.12 3.93 3.37
CA ASN A 191 -15.06 4.83 2.89
C ASN A 191 -14.17 5.31 4.04
N LYS A 192 -14.75 5.65 5.19
CA LYS A 192 -13.99 6.00 6.41
C LYS A 192 -13.08 4.86 6.85
N LYS A 193 -13.56 3.61 6.85
CA LYS A 193 -12.75 2.42 7.14
C LYS A 193 -11.55 2.33 6.20
N GLN A 194 -11.75 2.48 4.89
CA GLN A 194 -10.66 2.42 3.91
C GLN A 194 -9.59 3.49 4.19
N GLN A 195 -9.99 4.71 4.56
CA GLN A 195 -9.06 5.78 4.95
C GLN A 195 -8.26 5.39 6.20
N ILE A 196 -8.93 4.89 7.25
CA ILE A 196 -8.27 4.45 8.49
C ILE A 196 -7.28 3.31 8.22
N VAL A 197 -7.65 2.32 7.41
CA VAL A 197 -6.76 1.21 7.02
C VAL A 197 -5.52 1.73 6.27
N CYS A 198 -5.70 2.68 5.35
CA CYS A 198 -4.60 3.32 4.63
C CYS A 198 -3.65 4.02 5.61
N TYR A 199 -4.19 4.80 6.56
CA TYR A 199 -3.39 5.43 7.61
C TYR A 199 -2.66 4.39 8.47
N LEU A 200 -3.33 3.34 8.93
CA LEU A 200 -2.71 2.29 9.74
C LEU A 200 -1.52 1.65 9.01
N SER A 201 -1.67 1.35 7.72
CA SER A 201 -0.60 0.81 6.88
C SER A 201 0.58 1.78 6.78
N GLN A 202 0.32 3.06 6.54
CA GLN A 202 1.34 4.10 6.47
C GLN A 202 2.13 4.24 7.78
N TYR A 203 1.43 4.23 8.92
CA TYR A 203 2.07 4.30 10.25
C TYR A 203 2.92 3.06 10.55
N LYS A 204 2.44 1.85 10.21
CA LYS A 204 3.22 0.60 10.38
C LYS A 204 4.46 0.56 9.49
N ALA A 205 4.35 1.04 8.25
CA ALA A 205 5.49 1.15 7.34
C ALA A 205 6.51 2.18 7.85
N GLY A 206 6.05 3.36 8.30
CA GLY A 206 6.87 4.37 8.96
C GLY A 206 7.59 3.85 10.21
N LEU A 207 6.88 3.10 11.08
CA LEU A 207 7.46 2.44 12.25
C LEU A 207 8.61 1.50 11.86
N THR A 208 8.41 0.65 10.87
CA THR A 208 9.41 -0.32 10.40
C THR A 208 10.67 0.40 9.91
N ASN A 209 10.51 1.45 9.09
CA ASN A 209 11.63 2.25 8.61
C ASN A 209 12.39 2.95 9.75
N LEU A 210 11.70 3.51 10.74
CA LEU A 210 12.34 4.14 11.90
C LEU A 210 13.09 3.13 12.78
N GLN A 211 12.59 1.90 12.92
CA GLN A 211 13.31 0.84 13.64
C GLN A 211 14.62 0.45 12.94
N GLN A 212 14.60 0.35 11.60
CA GLN A 212 15.82 0.12 10.81
C GLN A 212 16.83 1.26 10.98
N ALA A 213 16.35 2.51 10.90
CA ALA A 213 17.18 3.68 11.13
C ALA A 213 17.80 3.69 12.55
N TYR A 214 17.01 3.36 13.56
CA TYR A 214 17.48 3.28 14.95
C TYR A 214 18.63 2.29 15.11
N SER A 215 18.50 1.07 14.56
CA SER A 215 19.55 0.04 14.61
C SER A 215 20.85 0.49 13.92
N LEU A 216 20.73 1.16 12.77
CA LEU A 216 21.88 1.70 12.03
C LEU A 216 22.56 2.85 12.80
N LEU A 217 21.80 3.74 13.43
CA LEU A 217 22.37 4.81 14.26
C LEU A 217 23.09 4.26 15.49
N GLN A 218 22.56 3.22 16.14
CA GLN A 218 23.25 2.53 17.23
C GLN A 218 24.57 1.91 16.76
N SER A 219 24.56 1.25 15.60
CA SER A 219 25.77 0.67 15.00
C SER A 219 26.80 1.75 14.68
N CYS A 220 26.37 2.86 14.07
CA CYS A 220 27.22 4.03 13.81
C CYS A 220 27.83 4.59 15.10
N TYR A 221 27.02 4.77 16.15
CA TYR A 221 27.50 5.26 17.46
C TYR A 221 28.56 4.33 18.06
N GLN A 222 28.36 3.01 17.99
CA GLN A 222 29.33 2.02 18.47
C GLN A 222 30.65 2.10 17.70
N ARG A 223 30.61 2.12 16.35
CA ARG A 223 31.80 2.25 15.49
C ARG A 223 32.57 3.55 15.73
N LEU A 224 31.87 4.68 15.93
CA LEU A 224 32.50 5.95 16.31
C LEU A 224 33.17 5.87 17.68
N SER A 225 32.58 5.12 18.62
CA SER A 225 33.17 4.89 19.94
C SER A 225 34.44 4.03 19.86
N GLU A 226 34.43 2.98 19.03
CA GLU A 226 35.61 2.17 18.75
C GLU A 226 36.71 2.99 18.08
N ALA A 227 36.39 3.77 17.05
CA ALA A 227 37.33 4.66 16.38
C ALA A 227 37.95 5.70 17.34
N LYS A 228 37.16 6.23 18.29
CA LYS A 228 37.66 7.13 19.35
C LYS A 228 38.65 6.41 20.28
N ASN A 229 38.36 5.17 20.67
CA ASN A 229 39.22 4.38 21.54
C ASN A 229 40.55 4.05 20.85
N LEU A 230 40.51 3.62 19.58
CA LEU A 230 41.70 3.37 18.76
C LEU A 230 42.55 4.63 18.61
N ALA A 231 41.91 5.78 18.30
CA ALA A 231 42.62 7.06 18.20
C ALA A 231 43.26 7.49 19.53
N THR A 232 42.76 7.04 20.68
CA THR A 232 43.34 7.32 22.00
C THR A 232 44.53 6.39 22.29
N ALA A 233 44.44 5.12 21.87
CA ALA A 233 45.52 4.13 22.01
C ALA A 233 46.78 4.53 21.23
N ASP A 234 46.64 5.09 20.02
CA ASP A 234 47.78 5.57 19.19
C ASP A 234 48.65 6.62 19.88
N LEU A 235 48.09 7.45 20.79
CA LEU A 235 48.89 8.42 21.54
C LEU A 235 49.65 7.83 22.73
N PHE A 236 49.21 6.66 23.23
CA PHE A 236 49.84 6.00 24.37
C PHE A 236 50.85 4.92 23.93
N MET A 237 50.69 4.32 22.75
CA MET A 237 51.67 3.38 22.16
C MET A 237 52.63 4.11 21.20
N ASN A 238 53.64 4.75 21.78
CA ASN A 238 54.62 5.54 21.05
C ASN A 238 55.56 4.65 20.19
N GLY A 239 55.26 4.50 18.88
CA GLY A 239 56.28 4.35 17.82
C GLY A 239 56.65 2.95 17.30
N GLY A 240 55.70 2.13 16.83
CA GLY A 240 56.02 0.85 16.15
C GLY A 240 55.03 0.43 15.07
N ILE A 241 55.35 -0.66 14.35
CA ILE A 241 54.62 -1.27 13.19
C ILE A 241 53.11 -1.51 13.48
N ALA A 242 52.69 -1.48 14.75
CA ALA A 242 51.30 -1.51 15.18
C ALA A 242 50.45 -0.33 14.65
N ASN A 243 51.04 0.85 14.40
CA ASN A 243 50.29 2.04 13.94
C ASN A 243 49.58 1.82 12.60
N MET A 244 50.18 1.06 11.67
CA MET A 244 49.58 0.87 10.34
C MET A 244 48.29 0.03 10.39
N TYR A 245 48.22 -0.95 11.30
CA TYR A 245 47.03 -1.78 11.51
C TYR A 245 45.95 -1.01 12.27
N VAL A 246 46.33 -0.25 13.30
CA VAL A 246 45.40 0.55 14.10
C VAL A 246 44.76 1.66 13.25
N ASP A 247 45.56 2.33 12.40
CA ASP A 247 45.05 3.31 11.45
C ASP A 247 44.07 2.69 10.44
N SER A 248 44.43 1.54 9.85
CA SER A 248 43.56 0.84 8.89
C SER A 248 42.20 0.46 9.51
N MET A 249 42.19 -0.08 10.74
CA MET A 249 40.97 -0.43 11.45
C MET A 249 40.13 0.81 11.81
N LYS A 250 40.78 1.91 12.19
CA LYS A 250 40.11 3.20 12.44
C LYS A 250 39.44 3.72 11.16
N TYR A 251 40.12 3.69 10.02
CA TYR A 251 39.53 4.10 8.73
C TYR A 251 38.34 3.23 8.36
N GLU A 252 38.47 1.91 8.49
CA GLU A 252 37.39 0.99 8.20
C GLU A 252 36.16 1.27 9.10
N ASN A 253 36.37 1.49 10.39
CA ASN A 253 35.29 1.84 11.32
C ASN A 253 34.62 3.18 11.00
N LEU A 254 35.40 4.19 10.60
CA LEU A 254 34.86 5.49 10.18
C LEU A 254 34.07 5.37 8.87
N ASN A 255 34.56 4.62 7.89
CA ASN A 255 33.86 4.39 6.63
C ASN A 255 32.54 3.64 6.86
N ARG A 256 32.56 2.56 7.64
CA ARG A 256 31.34 1.81 7.98
C ARG A 256 30.35 2.66 8.77
N ALA A 257 30.82 3.50 9.71
CA ALA A 257 29.95 4.43 10.44
C ALA A 257 29.28 5.44 9.50
N ASN A 258 30.01 5.95 8.51
CA ASN A 258 29.48 6.82 7.47
C ASN A 258 28.39 6.12 6.64
N ASP A 259 28.63 4.89 6.21
CA ASP A 259 27.65 4.10 5.45
C ASP A 259 26.38 3.83 6.27
N ASP A 260 26.53 3.45 7.54
CA ASP A 260 25.42 3.22 8.46
C ASP A 260 24.59 4.52 8.65
N ALA A 261 25.26 5.67 8.80
CA ALA A 261 24.59 6.97 8.91
C ALA A 261 23.84 7.37 7.62
N LYS A 262 24.44 7.15 6.44
CA LYS A 262 23.79 7.40 5.13
C LYS A 262 22.52 6.56 4.98
N LYS A 263 22.59 5.27 5.31
CA LYS A 263 21.43 4.35 5.26
C LYS A 263 20.36 4.75 6.28
N ALA A 264 20.73 5.09 7.51
CA ALA A 264 19.78 5.53 8.52
C ALA A 264 19.00 6.76 8.05
N LYS A 265 19.69 7.74 7.45
CA LYS A 265 19.06 8.95 6.89
C LYS A 265 18.06 8.61 5.78
N MET A 266 18.41 7.67 4.90
CA MET A 266 17.49 7.19 3.85
C MET A 266 16.22 6.59 4.45
N PHE A 267 16.35 5.70 5.44
CA PHE A 267 15.19 5.10 6.11
C PHE A 267 14.32 6.13 6.83
N ILE A 268 14.92 7.14 7.47
CA ILE A 268 14.14 8.21 8.13
C ILE A 268 13.40 9.06 7.09
N ALA A 269 14.05 9.41 5.98
CA ALA A 269 13.40 10.13 4.89
C ALA A 269 12.22 9.35 4.32
N GLU A 270 12.38 8.04 4.14
CA GLU A 270 11.31 7.16 3.67
C GLU A 270 10.17 7.05 4.69
N ALA A 271 10.48 6.97 6.00
CA ALA A 271 9.46 6.98 7.05
C ALA A 271 8.63 8.27 7.04
N VAL A 272 9.29 9.43 6.89
CA VAL A 272 8.61 10.73 6.80
C VAL A 272 7.74 10.83 5.55
N ARG A 273 8.21 10.30 4.42
CA ARG A 273 7.46 10.26 3.15
C ARG A 273 6.21 9.39 3.26
N GLN A 274 6.34 8.21 3.89
CA GLN A 274 5.24 7.25 4.02
C GLN A 274 4.23 7.62 5.10
N CYS A 275 4.64 8.34 6.15
CA CYS A 275 3.78 8.74 7.25
C CYS A 275 3.81 10.28 7.42
N PRO A 276 2.97 11.02 6.66
CA PRO A 276 2.97 12.48 6.65
C PRO A 276 2.91 13.18 8.01
N PRO A 277 2.18 12.65 9.04
CA PRO A 277 2.19 13.23 10.38
C PRO A 277 3.57 13.29 11.03
N LEU A 278 4.51 12.41 10.64
CA LEU A 278 5.90 12.46 11.10
C LEU A 278 6.64 13.70 10.59
N ALA A 279 6.24 14.29 9.46
CA ALA A 279 6.83 15.54 8.95
C ALA A 279 6.56 16.74 9.86
N SER A 280 5.47 16.69 10.64
CA SER A 280 5.10 17.72 11.61
C SER A 280 5.82 17.58 12.94
N GLN A 281 6.32 16.37 13.24
CA GLN A 281 7.12 16.13 14.42
C GLN A 281 8.54 16.64 14.16
N PRO A 282 9.20 17.26 15.15
CA PRO A 282 10.62 17.49 15.09
C PRO A 282 11.34 16.14 15.25
N LEU A 283 11.28 15.31 14.21
CA LEU A 283 12.17 14.17 14.05
C LEU A 283 13.56 14.76 13.85
N PHE A 284 14.21 15.02 14.97
CA PHE A 284 15.61 15.38 15.02
C PHE A 284 16.38 14.09 14.74
N VAL A 285 16.43 13.69 13.47
CA VAL A 285 17.75 13.31 12.97
C VAL A 285 18.55 14.56 13.21
N ALA A 286 19.63 14.49 13.98
CA ALA A 286 20.53 15.60 14.08
C ALA A 286 20.61 16.24 12.71
N LYS A 287 20.53 17.57 12.66
CA LYS A 287 21.17 18.29 11.56
C LYS A 287 22.66 17.89 11.61
N VAL A 288 22.98 16.69 11.16
CA VAL A 288 23.97 16.41 10.13
C VAL A 288 23.58 17.39 9.04
N THR A 289 24.00 18.64 9.23
CA THR A 289 23.57 19.80 8.48
C THR A 289 23.63 19.44 7.00
N GLN A 290 22.72 20.01 6.21
CA GLN A 290 22.77 20.00 4.74
C GLN A 290 24.05 20.70 4.20
N GLY A 291 25.23 20.43 4.78
CA GLY A 291 26.49 21.11 4.53
C GLY A 291 27.76 20.37 5.00
N ASP A 292 27.78 19.53 6.06
CA ASP A 292 29.09 19.20 6.69
C ASP A 292 29.42 17.73 7.00
N PHE A 293 28.60 16.76 6.61
CA PHE A 293 29.07 15.37 6.52
C PHE A 293 29.21 14.92 5.08
N VAL A 294 30.07 15.64 4.35
CA VAL A 294 30.82 15.01 3.27
C VAL A 294 31.99 14.28 3.91
N PHE A 295 31.74 13.15 4.61
CA PHE A 295 32.82 12.24 4.98
C PHE A 295 33.68 11.86 3.76
N ASP A 296 33.11 11.92 2.55
CA ASP A 296 33.75 11.60 1.27
C ASP A 296 34.86 12.59 0.82
N VAL A 297 35.02 13.78 1.44
CA VAL A 297 36.04 14.78 1.02
C VAL A 297 37.05 15.10 2.14
N PHE A 298 36.77 14.72 3.39
CA PHE A 298 37.56 15.17 4.55
C PHE A 298 38.69 14.23 5.01
N PHE A 299 38.91 13.09 4.35
CA PHE A 299 39.98 12.14 4.72
C PHE A 299 41.16 12.03 3.74
N ASP A 300 41.16 12.77 2.63
CA ASP A 300 42.27 12.72 1.67
C ASP A 300 43.54 13.48 2.14
N ASN A 301 43.48 14.23 3.25
CA ASN A 301 44.65 14.89 3.84
C ASN A 301 44.53 14.99 5.38
N ILE A 302 44.85 13.89 6.07
CA ILE A 302 45.01 13.86 7.53
C ILE A 302 46.31 14.57 7.92
N ILE A 303 46.24 15.89 8.17
CA ILE A 303 47.37 16.67 8.72
C ILE A 303 47.02 17.31 10.09
N ALA A 304 45.89 16.98 10.74
CA ALA A 304 45.67 17.41 12.13
C ALA A 304 44.83 16.43 12.98
N ASP A 305 45.51 15.56 13.73
CA ASP A 305 44.91 14.59 14.67
C ASP A 305 43.96 15.23 15.71
N TYR A 306 44.21 16.48 16.10
CA TYR A 306 43.33 17.22 17.01
C TYR A 306 41.93 17.47 16.42
N ILE A 307 41.86 17.78 15.11
CA ILE A 307 40.59 18.07 14.43
C ILE A 307 39.75 16.80 14.30
N VAL A 308 40.38 15.65 14.08
CA VAL A 308 39.69 14.35 13.92
C VAL A 308 38.99 13.93 15.21
N ARG A 309 39.66 14.04 16.36
CA ARG A 309 39.07 13.64 17.66
C ARG A 309 37.86 14.48 18.04
N GLU A 310 37.96 15.80 17.86
CA GLU A 310 36.87 16.71 18.18
C GLU A 310 35.67 16.48 17.25
N LYS A 311 35.92 16.19 15.97
CA LYS A 311 34.87 15.78 15.03
C LYS A 311 34.21 14.46 15.43
N ILE A 312 34.97 13.44 15.82
CA ILE A 312 34.41 12.15 16.29
C ILE A 312 33.55 12.37 17.55
N ARG A 313 34.01 13.21 18.49
CA ARG A 313 33.24 13.56 19.70
C ARG A 313 31.90 14.21 19.35
N LYS A 314 31.92 15.27 18.52
CA LYS A 314 30.70 15.95 18.05
C LYS A 314 29.77 15.02 17.28
N SER A 315 30.33 14.16 16.43
CA SER A 315 29.55 13.15 15.69
C SER A 315 28.83 12.21 16.67
N LYS A 316 29.54 11.71 17.68
CA LYS A 316 28.99 10.80 18.69
C LYS A 316 27.88 11.46 19.52
N GLU A 317 28.05 12.72 19.91
CA GLU A 317 27.02 13.50 20.61
C GLU A 317 25.76 13.67 19.75
N ALA A 318 25.91 14.09 18.50
CA ALA A 318 24.79 14.20 17.56
C ALA A 318 24.07 12.86 17.31
N MET A 319 24.81 11.75 17.23
CA MET A 319 24.21 10.41 17.10
C MET A 319 23.43 10.02 18.35
N SER A 320 23.97 10.30 19.55
CA SER A 320 23.28 10.05 20.82
C SER A 320 21.96 10.81 20.92
N GLU A 321 21.96 12.09 20.56
CA GLU A 321 20.75 12.93 20.52
C GLU A 321 19.73 12.37 19.52
N SER A 322 20.18 11.98 18.32
CA SER A 322 19.31 11.39 17.30
C SER A 322 18.68 10.09 17.77
N ILE A 323 19.46 9.20 18.40
CA ILE A 323 18.96 7.93 18.97
C ILE A 323 17.90 8.20 20.04
N GLN A 324 18.12 9.18 20.91
CA GLN A 324 17.15 9.55 21.95
C GLN A 324 15.83 10.04 21.32
N GLN A 325 15.91 10.89 20.30
CA GLN A 325 14.73 11.43 19.62
C GLN A 325 13.97 10.36 18.85
N LEU A 326 14.67 9.48 18.12
CA LEU A 326 14.06 8.32 17.48
C LEU A 326 13.38 7.40 18.51
N THR A 327 13.98 7.20 19.68
CA THR A 327 13.37 6.39 20.76
C THR A 327 12.04 6.98 21.21
N ILE A 328 11.98 8.30 21.42
CA ILE A 328 10.76 9.01 21.80
C ILE A 328 9.69 8.84 20.71
N THR A 329 10.04 9.05 19.44
CA THR A 329 9.09 8.93 18.33
C THR A 329 8.61 7.49 18.13
N LEU A 330 9.50 6.51 18.20
CA LEU A 330 9.16 5.09 18.12
C LEU A 330 8.16 4.70 19.22
N ASN A 331 8.41 5.12 20.46
CA ASN A 331 7.53 4.87 21.58
C ASN A 331 6.14 5.52 21.37
N TRP A 332 6.10 6.79 20.96
CA TRP A 332 4.85 7.47 20.63
C TRP A 332 4.06 6.75 19.51
N LEU A 333 4.72 6.31 18.45
CA LEU A 333 4.09 5.54 17.37
C LEU A 333 3.50 4.22 17.89
N GLN A 334 4.30 3.45 18.63
CA GLN A 334 3.93 2.12 19.10
C GLN A 334 2.88 2.12 20.20
N MET A 335 2.99 3.03 21.17
CA MET A 335 2.15 3.01 22.37
C MET A 335 0.91 3.90 22.26
N THR A 336 0.95 4.95 21.43
CA THR A 336 -0.14 5.92 21.35
C THR A 336 -0.84 5.89 19.99
N CYS A 337 -0.11 6.15 18.90
CA CYS A 337 -0.75 6.37 17.60
C CYS A 337 -1.34 5.11 16.99
N ILE A 338 -0.55 4.04 16.83
CA ILE A 338 -1.03 2.81 16.21
C ILE A 338 -2.21 2.22 17.01
N PRO A 339 -2.15 2.09 18.35
CA PRO A 339 -3.28 1.58 19.13
C PRO A 339 -4.52 2.47 19.10
N GLN A 340 -4.39 3.78 18.91
CA GLN A 340 -5.54 4.67 18.71
C GLN A 340 -6.19 4.39 17.35
N ILE A 341 -5.41 4.33 16.27
CA ILE A 341 -5.93 4.04 14.93
C ILE A 341 -6.58 2.65 14.88
N GLU A 342 -6.01 1.66 15.55
CA GLU A 342 -6.60 0.32 15.66
C GLU A 342 -7.93 0.31 16.41
N ARG A 343 -8.08 1.13 17.47
CA ARG A 343 -9.36 1.32 18.15
C ARG A 343 -10.39 2.00 17.25
N ASP A 344 -10.00 3.08 16.56
CA ASP A 344 -10.89 3.77 15.61
C ASP A 344 -11.36 2.82 14.49
N LEU A 345 -10.47 1.92 14.03
CA LEU A 345 -10.81 0.89 13.06
C LEU A 345 -11.84 -0.10 13.61
N GLN A 346 -11.63 -0.60 14.84
CA GLN A 346 -12.57 -1.51 15.50
C GLN A 346 -13.95 -0.87 15.70
N GLU A 347 -14.00 0.41 16.10
CA GLU A 347 -15.26 1.14 16.27
C GLU A 347 -16.02 1.26 14.94
N VAL A 348 -15.31 1.61 13.85
CA VAL A 348 -15.92 1.69 12.52
C VAL A 348 -16.36 0.31 12.01
N ASP A 349 -15.60 -0.75 12.30
CA ASP A 349 -15.99 -2.11 11.95
C ASP A 349 -17.27 -2.55 12.65
N GLN A 350 -17.41 -2.27 13.95
CA GLN A 350 -18.63 -2.55 14.71
C GLN A 350 -19.83 -1.76 14.15
N LEU A 351 -19.62 -0.50 13.78
CA LEU A 351 -20.66 0.34 13.18
C LEU A 351 -21.06 -0.15 11.79
N ILE A 352 -20.11 -0.56 10.94
CA ILE A 352 -20.41 -1.15 9.63
C ILE A 352 -21.21 -2.44 9.80
N ALA A 353 -20.84 -3.30 10.76
CA ALA A 353 -21.54 -4.54 11.04
C ALA A 353 -22.98 -4.29 11.50
N SER A 354 -23.20 -3.32 12.40
CA SER A 354 -24.54 -2.96 12.87
C SER A 354 -25.39 -2.34 11.74
N LEU A 355 -24.84 -1.40 10.96
CA LEU A 355 -25.52 -0.80 9.80
C LEU A 355 -25.86 -1.84 8.74
N SER A 356 -24.97 -2.79 8.47
CA SER A 356 -25.22 -3.88 7.52
C SER A 356 -26.35 -4.77 7.99
N THR A 357 -26.38 -5.09 9.28
CA THR A 357 -27.47 -5.87 9.90
C THR A 357 -28.79 -5.12 9.82
N THR A 358 -28.81 -3.83 10.16
CA THR A 358 -30.01 -2.98 10.06
C THR A 358 -30.50 -2.90 8.61
N LEU A 359 -29.60 -2.67 7.64
CA LEU A 359 -29.94 -2.63 6.23
C LEU A 359 -30.53 -3.96 5.74
N GLN A 360 -29.96 -5.09 6.19
CA GLN A 360 -30.49 -6.42 5.88
C GLN A 360 -31.87 -6.63 6.51
N GLN A 361 -32.08 -6.21 7.77
CA GLN A 361 -33.37 -6.29 8.44
C GLN A 361 -34.43 -5.43 7.74
N GLU A 362 -34.09 -4.21 7.31
CA GLU A 362 -34.96 -3.34 6.54
C GLU A 362 -35.34 -4.00 5.21
N ARG A 363 -34.36 -4.55 4.48
CA ARG A 363 -34.59 -5.31 3.24
C ARG A 363 -35.48 -6.54 3.47
N MET A 364 -35.20 -7.33 4.51
CA MET A 364 -35.99 -8.51 4.86
C MET A 364 -37.40 -8.13 5.30
N ALA A 365 -37.58 -7.03 6.05
CA ALA A 365 -38.90 -6.56 6.46
C ALA A 365 -39.75 -6.20 5.23
N ILE A 366 -39.16 -5.54 4.23
CA ILE A 366 -39.81 -5.25 2.95
C ILE A 366 -40.21 -6.54 2.22
N VAL A 367 -39.31 -7.53 2.16
CA VAL A 367 -39.60 -8.84 1.55
C VAL A 367 -40.70 -9.59 2.31
N MET A 368 -40.63 -9.63 3.64
CA MET A 368 -41.60 -10.32 4.49
C MET A 368 -42.98 -9.65 4.44
N GLN A 369 -43.04 -8.32 4.36
CA GLN A 369 -44.29 -7.60 4.11
C GLN A 369 -44.89 -8.01 2.76
N ALA A 370 -44.08 -8.10 1.70
CA ALA A 370 -44.54 -8.58 0.40
C ALA A 370 -45.06 -10.03 0.46
N LEU A 371 -44.43 -10.91 1.25
CA LEU A 371 -44.86 -12.30 1.43
C LEU A 371 -46.16 -12.45 2.23
N HIS A 372 -46.38 -11.67 3.29
CA HIS A 372 -47.63 -11.74 4.08
C HIS A 372 -48.85 -11.22 3.30
N GLN A 373 -48.64 -10.27 2.39
CA GLN A 373 -49.72 -9.82 1.50
C GLN A 373 -50.17 -10.94 0.54
N LYS A 374 -49.27 -11.84 0.12
CA LYS A 374 -49.58 -13.02 -0.70
C LYS A 374 -50.55 -13.99 -0.02
N SER A 375 -50.31 -14.35 1.24
CA SER A 375 -51.17 -15.31 1.98
C SER A 375 -52.58 -14.76 2.23
N SER A 376 -52.68 -13.44 2.43
CA SER A 376 -53.94 -12.74 2.62
C SER A 376 -54.79 -12.69 1.34
N GLN A 377 -54.16 -12.51 0.17
CA GLN A 377 -54.87 -12.51 -1.12
C GLN A 377 -55.30 -13.91 -1.58
N GLN A 378 -54.53 -14.96 -1.28
CA GLN A 378 -54.90 -16.34 -1.62
C GLN A 378 -56.12 -16.87 -0.85
N SER A 379 -56.39 -16.31 0.33
CA SER A 379 -57.56 -16.64 1.15
C SER A 379 -58.84 -15.94 0.68
N GLN A 380 -58.74 -15.02 -0.30
CA GLN A 380 -59.86 -14.32 -0.93
C GLN A 380 -60.09 -14.77 -2.39
N LEU A 381 -59.72 -16.00 -2.74
CA LEU A 381 -60.28 -16.60 -3.95
C LEU A 381 -61.80 -16.59 -3.77
N PRO A 382 -62.57 -16.01 -4.72
CA PRO A 382 -64.01 -16.07 -4.65
C PRO A 382 -64.35 -17.55 -4.51
N VAL A 383 -65.09 -17.90 -3.46
CA VAL A 383 -65.85 -19.15 -3.46
C VAL A 383 -66.72 -19.01 -4.70
N ILE A 384 -66.27 -19.60 -5.82
CA ILE A 384 -67.13 -19.85 -6.95
C ILE A 384 -68.17 -20.78 -6.34
N SER A 385 -69.25 -20.18 -5.87
CA SER A 385 -70.48 -20.88 -5.59
C SER A 385 -70.83 -21.51 -6.93
N LEU A 386 -70.43 -22.77 -7.09
CA LEU A 386 -70.96 -23.64 -8.13
C LEU A 386 -72.46 -23.67 -7.83
N GLY A 387 -73.18 -22.72 -8.43
CA GLY A 387 -74.62 -22.73 -8.46
C GLY A 387 -75.01 -24.12 -8.92
N VAL A 388 -75.73 -24.83 -8.06
CA VAL A 388 -76.24 -26.16 -8.33
C VAL A 388 -76.86 -26.15 -9.73
N PRO A 389 -76.30 -26.88 -10.71
CA PRO A 389 -76.88 -26.91 -12.03
C PRO A 389 -78.25 -27.58 -11.90
N ASN A 390 -79.27 -26.84 -12.29
CA ASN A 390 -80.62 -27.34 -12.41
C ASN A 390 -80.58 -28.52 -13.39
N CYS A 391 -80.92 -29.72 -12.92
CA CYS A 391 -81.04 -30.91 -13.75
C CYS A 391 -82.24 -30.78 -14.69
N PRO A 392 -82.03 -31.00 -16.01
CA PRO A 392 -83.00 -31.72 -16.80
C PRO A 392 -82.48 -33.12 -17.12
N SER A 393 -83.39 -34.05 -16.90
CA SER A 393 -83.28 -35.49 -17.07
C SER A 393 -82.78 -35.95 -18.45
N GLN A 394 -82.13 -37.12 -18.42
CA GLN A 394 -81.99 -38.13 -19.50
C GLN A 394 -81.06 -37.77 -20.67
N VAL A 395 -79.96 -38.53 -20.83
CA VAL A 395 -79.78 -39.59 -21.86
C VAL A 395 -78.53 -40.44 -21.52
N THR A 396 -78.67 -41.73 -21.77
CA THR A 396 -77.80 -42.91 -21.58
C THR A 396 -76.45 -42.92 -22.33
N PRO A 397 -75.53 -43.87 -22.00
CA PRO A 397 -74.10 -43.75 -22.20
C PRO A 397 -73.61 -44.35 -23.53
N THR A 398 -72.48 -43.85 -24.03
CA THR A 398 -71.67 -44.57 -25.04
C THR A 398 -70.22 -44.65 -24.57
N LEU A 399 -69.76 -45.89 -24.38
CA LEU A 399 -68.40 -46.32 -24.12
C LEU A 399 -67.47 -45.93 -25.28
N VAL A 400 -66.31 -45.34 -24.98
CA VAL A 400 -65.09 -45.49 -25.80
C VAL A 400 -63.86 -45.49 -24.87
N ASP A 401 -63.22 -46.66 -24.79
CA ASP A 401 -61.86 -46.91 -24.31
C ASP A 401 -60.81 -46.19 -25.17
N PHE A 402 -59.69 -45.74 -24.58
CA PHE A 402 -58.31 -45.77 -25.11
C PHE A 402 -57.40 -45.09 -24.07
N SER A 403 -56.73 -45.85 -23.20
CA SER A 403 -55.36 -46.41 -23.36
C SER A 403 -54.23 -45.36 -23.31
N THR A 404 -53.43 -45.47 -22.23
CA THR A 404 -51.96 -45.37 -22.15
C THR A 404 -51.24 -44.18 -22.80
N HIS A 405 -50.61 -43.33 -21.98
CA HIS A 405 -49.14 -43.22 -21.97
C HIS A 405 -48.63 -42.41 -20.76
N GLN A 406 -47.63 -42.99 -20.09
CA GLN A 406 -46.73 -42.36 -19.13
C GLN A 406 -45.31 -42.38 -19.76
N PRO A 407 -44.26 -41.91 -19.06
CA PRO A 407 -43.60 -40.61 -19.20
C PRO A 407 -42.26 -40.67 -19.98
N SER A 408 -41.66 -39.51 -20.27
CA SER A 408 -40.23 -39.44 -20.62
C SER A 408 -39.48 -38.54 -19.64
N SER A 409 -38.59 -39.17 -18.90
CA SER A 409 -37.42 -38.59 -18.23
C SER A 409 -36.40 -38.10 -19.25
N ASP A 410 -35.54 -37.18 -18.83
CA ASP A 410 -34.09 -37.10 -19.11
C ASP A 410 -33.64 -35.66 -19.35
N LEU A 411 -32.91 -35.10 -18.38
CA LEU A 411 -31.48 -34.85 -18.57
C LEU A 411 -30.82 -34.41 -17.25
N ALA A 412 -29.91 -35.27 -16.82
CA ALA A 412 -29.04 -35.11 -15.68
C ALA A 412 -27.81 -34.23 -16.00
N ALA A 413 -27.28 -33.65 -14.94
CA ALA A 413 -25.85 -33.55 -14.60
C ALA A 413 -24.86 -32.97 -15.64
N SER A 414 -24.26 -31.83 -15.28
CA SER A 414 -22.83 -31.59 -15.50
C SER A 414 -22.28 -30.69 -14.40
N VAL A 415 -21.80 -31.34 -13.34
CA VAL A 415 -20.89 -30.80 -12.34
C VAL A 415 -19.49 -30.92 -12.93
N LEU A 416 -18.78 -29.80 -13.11
CA LEU A 416 -17.34 -29.79 -13.31
C LEU A 416 -16.71 -28.93 -12.23
N ARG A 417 -16.12 -29.60 -11.24
CA ARG A 417 -15.13 -29.07 -10.31
C ARG A 417 -13.86 -28.74 -11.11
N LEU A 418 -13.36 -27.52 -10.94
CA LEU A 418 -11.96 -27.20 -11.19
C LEU A 418 -11.33 -26.90 -9.83
N GLU A 419 -10.66 -27.91 -9.27
CA GLU A 419 -9.62 -27.72 -8.27
C GLU A 419 -8.35 -27.29 -9.01
N THR A 420 -7.83 -26.11 -8.70
CA THR A 420 -6.46 -25.72 -9.06
C THR A 420 -5.71 -25.36 -7.79
N THR A 421 -4.89 -26.31 -7.36
CA THR A 421 -3.83 -26.17 -6.37
C THR A 421 -2.75 -25.20 -6.88
N TRP A 422 -2.42 -24.18 -6.09
CA TRP A 422 -1.27 -23.29 -6.32
C TRP A 422 -0.21 -23.60 -5.26
N GLU A 423 0.93 -24.15 -5.69
CA GLU A 423 2.18 -24.17 -4.91
C GLU A 423 2.96 -22.87 -5.17
N PRO A 424 3.59 -22.25 -4.15
CA PRO A 424 4.48 -21.12 -4.36
C PRO A 424 5.91 -21.57 -4.67
N ALA A 425 6.43 -21.11 -5.81
CA ALA A 425 7.84 -21.22 -6.15
C ALA A 425 8.67 -20.24 -5.29
N VAL A 426 9.66 -20.80 -4.61
CA VAL A 426 10.75 -20.12 -3.91
C VAL A 426 11.74 -19.59 -4.95
N LEU A 427 12.08 -18.29 -4.85
CA LEU A 427 13.40 -17.73 -5.19
C LEU A 427 13.71 -16.56 -4.27
#